data_AF-A0A5D3AUU1-F1
#
_entry.id   AF-A0A5D3AUU1-F1
#
_cell.length_a   1.000
_cell.length_b   1.000
_cell.length_c   1.000
_cell.angle_alpha   90.00
_cell.angle_beta   90.00
_cell.angle_gamma   90.00
#
_symmetry.space_group_name_H-M   'P 1'
#
loop_
_entity.id
_entity.type
_entity.pdbx_description
1 polymer ?
#
loop_
_entity_poly.entity_id
_entity_poly.type
_entity_poly.pdbx_seq_one_letter_code
_entity_poly.pdbx_strand_id
1 'polypeptide(L)'
;MPDSQQNEITSELIITKILLEGSLPALSCGGSRNAGEPYWTFLQRRVDPPIIETRYILRSFRGEGEGERGEKVPVPPEVATMVNEFLSLADQISQHLRPQITEPSAAHWGDPVEKYREHTQQVHISELDLLSDVIECAYTVQEPRPFTYRVHSSVKDFLDDGGTLLGPHDRPMDQMEYEDKLERAIASAEGVDGLCAELPGTIKLAFTTDVGQPTRLERSAAFPGDGQDGEAMGWKVLDPEISVSCRVMDDCPEWVHKNKAAQVSYSRSFFKALYNAVSTDVTIELGPRTSAEDFMVDTKCYEQGMFNQAAYQTAREVSSLQEDGVEREDGHSVKAAWVDDPMFRVLSGRPTRDRRYHSQRLLTYQNSIEEGLETMRRELECDGARGTAHLEKSTWGTWDS
;
A
#
# COMPACT_ATOMS: atom_id res chain seq x y z
N MET A 1 -50.13 9.04 35.91
CA MET A 1 -48.70 9.24 36.24
C MET A 1 -47.93 8.57 35.11
N PRO A 2 -47.12 9.32 34.34
CA PRO A 2 -46.98 9.10 32.90
C PRO A 2 -45.84 8.15 32.53
N ASP A 3 -46.13 7.19 31.64
CA ASP A 3 -45.20 6.38 30.84
C ASP A 3 -44.40 7.27 29.86
N SER A 4 -43.46 8.05 30.39
CA SER A 4 -42.70 9.05 29.60
C SER A 4 -41.35 8.54 29.11
N GLN A 5 -40.86 7.42 29.63
CA GLN A 5 -39.50 6.92 29.35
C GLN A 5 -39.41 6.05 28.07
N GLN A 6 -40.53 5.72 27.41
CA GLN A 6 -40.53 4.82 26.25
C GLN A 6 -40.13 5.49 24.90
N ASN A 7 -39.77 6.79 24.88
CA ASN A 7 -39.48 7.53 23.65
C ASN A 7 -38.18 8.36 23.67
N GLU A 8 -37.32 8.18 24.68
CA GLU A 8 -36.08 8.95 24.76
C GLU A 8 -35.09 8.50 23.68
N ILE A 9 -34.52 9.48 22.95
CA ILE A 9 -33.49 9.23 21.95
C ILE A 9 -32.14 9.46 22.63
N THR A 10 -31.33 8.42 22.70
CA THR A 10 -29.96 8.51 23.19
C THR A 10 -29.01 8.58 22.01
N SER A 11 -28.14 9.59 21.99
CA SER A 11 -27.11 9.75 20.95
C SER A 11 -25.72 9.45 21.52
N GLU A 12 -24.89 8.78 20.72
CA GLU A 12 -23.54 8.40 21.11
C GLU A 12 -22.56 8.72 19.96
N LEU A 13 -21.43 9.33 20.30
CA LEU A 13 -20.29 9.57 19.43
C LEU A 13 -19.19 8.55 19.73
N ILE A 14 -18.90 7.66 18.79
CA ILE A 14 -17.71 6.79 18.86
C ILE A 14 -16.60 7.38 18.01
N ILE A 15 -15.36 7.41 18.52
CA ILE A 15 -14.22 8.05 17.88
C ILE A 15 -12.92 7.26 18.09
N THR A 16 -12.02 7.28 17.11
CA THR A 16 -10.70 6.63 17.19
C THR A 16 -9.68 7.32 16.26
N LYS A 17 -8.41 6.96 16.41
CA LYS A 17 -7.33 7.26 15.45
C LYS A 17 -6.99 6.00 14.67
N ILE A 18 -6.72 6.15 13.38
CA ILE A 18 -6.34 5.06 12.50
C ILE A 18 -4.95 5.34 11.95
N LEU A 19 -4.01 4.43 12.22
CA LEU A 19 -2.72 4.41 11.54
C LEU A 19 -2.91 3.88 10.10
N LEU A 20 -2.74 4.80 9.15
CA LEU A 20 -2.97 4.57 7.74
C LEU A 20 -1.71 4.17 6.99
N GLU A 21 -0.57 4.78 7.34
CA GLU A 21 0.76 4.39 6.88
C GLU A 21 1.76 4.59 8.02
N GLY A 22 2.73 3.67 8.14
CA GLY A 22 3.82 3.81 9.09
C GLY A 22 4.95 4.68 8.56
N SER A 23 5.98 4.85 9.39
CA SER A 23 7.14 5.67 9.07
C SER A 23 8.09 4.92 8.15
N LEU A 24 8.55 5.58 7.08
CA LEU A 24 9.39 4.96 6.06
C LEU A 24 10.53 5.90 5.65
N PRO A 25 11.75 5.41 5.40
CA PRO A 25 12.76 6.22 4.74
C PRO A 25 12.25 6.58 3.33
N ALA A 26 12.47 7.83 2.93
CA ALA A 26 12.00 8.37 1.67
C ALA A 26 12.99 9.38 1.07
N LEU A 27 12.94 9.53 -0.25
CA LEU A 27 13.64 10.57 -0.98
C LEU A 27 12.67 11.68 -1.38
N SER A 28 13.18 12.90 -1.43
CA SER A 28 12.47 14.05 -2.00
C SER A 28 13.40 14.98 -2.75
N CYS A 29 12.86 15.77 -3.67
CA CYS A 29 13.64 16.79 -4.37
C CYS A 29 13.50 18.13 -3.66
N GLY A 30 14.58 18.58 -3.02
CA GLY A 30 14.64 19.86 -2.31
C GLY A 30 15.48 20.89 -3.06
N GLY A 31 14.94 21.55 -4.09
CA GLY A 31 15.55 22.77 -4.64
C GLY A 31 15.45 23.01 -6.15
N SER A 32 15.77 24.25 -6.54
CA SER A 32 15.96 24.67 -7.93
C SER A 32 17.31 24.19 -8.44
N ARG A 33 17.32 23.46 -9.56
CA ARG A 33 18.54 22.92 -10.18
C ARG A 33 19.47 24.06 -10.63
N ASN A 34 20.60 24.24 -9.95
CA ASN A 34 21.70 25.03 -10.48
C ASN A 34 22.39 24.25 -11.61
N ALA A 35 22.66 24.90 -12.74
CA ALA A 35 23.35 24.26 -13.84
C ALA A 35 24.77 23.86 -13.41
N GLY A 36 25.09 22.56 -13.46
CA GLY A 36 26.42 22.01 -13.17
C GLY A 36 26.59 21.33 -11.81
N GLU A 37 25.58 21.31 -10.95
CA GLU A 37 25.63 20.54 -9.69
C GLU A 37 25.17 19.07 -9.90
N PRO A 38 25.80 18.09 -9.22
CA PRO A 38 25.37 16.69 -9.26
C PRO A 38 23.93 16.52 -8.77
N TYR A 39 23.14 15.66 -9.39
CA TYR A 39 21.73 15.45 -9.03
C TYR A 39 21.50 15.10 -7.54
N TRP A 40 22.50 14.52 -6.86
CA TRP A 40 22.47 14.16 -5.44
C TRP A 40 22.39 15.35 -4.50
N THR A 41 22.92 16.52 -4.89
CA THR A 41 22.87 17.70 -4.00
C THR A 41 21.46 18.24 -3.83
N PHE A 42 20.51 17.81 -4.67
CA PHE A 42 19.10 18.17 -4.62
C PHE A 42 18.22 17.08 -4.01
N LEU A 43 18.76 15.89 -3.76
CA LEU A 43 18.04 14.79 -3.11
C LEU A 43 18.10 14.96 -1.60
N GLN A 44 16.94 15.13 -0.98
CA GLN A 44 16.80 15.18 0.45
C GLN A 44 16.36 13.80 0.97
N ARG A 45 17.28 13.16 1.70
CA ARG A 45 17.01 11.99 2.55
C ARG A 45 16.13 12.43 3.71
N ARG A 46 15.02 11.72 3.92
CA ARG A 46 14.11 12.00 5.04
C ARG A 46 13.43 10.71 5.50
N VAL A 47 12.69 10.81 6.59
CA VAL A 47 11.73 9.79 7.02
C VAL A 47 10.36 10.41 6.89
N ASP A 48 9.48 9.78 6.11
CA ASP A 48 8.09 10.21 6.03
C ASP A 48 7.41 9.88 7.38
N PRO A 49 6.71 10.86 8.00
CA PRO A 49 6.02 10.62 9.26
C PRO A 49 4.84 9.66 9.06
N PRO A 50 4.42 8.95 10.11
CA PRO A 50 3.27 8.07 10.01
C PRO A 50 2.01 8.90 9.72
N ILE A 51 1.15 8.36 8.85
CA ILE A 51 -0.12 9.00 8.49
C ILE A 51 -1.16 8.46 9.46
N ILE A 52 -1.71 9.33 10.30
CA ILE A 52 -2.75 8.97 11.28
C ILE A 52 -3.95 9.90 11.08
N GLU A 53 -5.14 9.32 10.93
CA GLU A 53 -6.37 10.08 10.78
C GLU A 53 -7.39 9.76 11.86
N THR A 54 -8.16 10.77 12.25
CA THR A 54 -9.28 10.60 13.17
C THR A 54 -10.50 10.08 12.39
N ARG A 55 -11.19 9.09 12.95
CA ARG A 55 -12.48 8.59 12.46
C ARG A 55 -13.50 8.62 13.58
N TYR A 56 -14.71 9.05 13.25
CA TYR A 56 -15.81 9.11 14.21
C TYR A 56 -17.14 8.79 13.56
N ILE A 57 -18.08 8.30 14.37
CA ILE A 57 -19.47 8.06 13.97
C ILE A 57 -20.38 8.55 15.07
N LEU A 58 -21.38 9.32 14.66
CA LEU A 58 -22.49 9.72 15.49
C LEU A 58 -23.69 8.83 15.17
N ARG A 59 -24.27 8.22 16.21
CA ARG A 59 -25.43 7.34 16.10
C ARG A 59 -26.47 7.70 17.15
N SER A 60 -27.70 7.28 16.92
CA SER A 60 -28.82 7.51 17.83
C SER A 60 -29.72 6.29 17.91
N PHE A 61 -30.23 6.04 19.10
CA PHE A 61 -31.07 4.89 19.41
C PHE A 61 -32.33 5.38 20.12
N ARG A 62 -33.44 4.66 19.91
CA ARG A 62 -34.70 4.92 20.61
C ARG A 62 -35.02 3.76 21.56
N GLY A 63 -35.32 4.09 22.82
CA GLY A 63 -35.71 3.14 23.89
C GLY A 63 -34.53 2.56 24.68
N GLU A 64 -34.76 2.17 25.94
CA GLU A 64 -33.76 1.55 26.84
C GLU A 64 -34.08 0.10 27.18
N GLY A 65 -33.05 -0.74 27.13
CA GLY A 65 -32.91 -1.93 27.97
C GLY A 65 -31.42 -2.17 28.21
N GLU A 66 -31.00 -2.25 29.48
CA GLU A 66 -29.65 -2.65 29.87
C GLU A 66 -29.22 -3.92 29.11
N GLY A 67 -28.33 -3.76 28.11
CA GLY A 67 -27.71 -4.86 27.38
C GLY A 67 -28.16 -5.07 25.93
N GLU A 68 -29.26 -4.46 25.46
CA GLU A 68 -29.68 -4.54 24.04
C GLU A 68 -29.75 -3.13 23.43
N ARG A 69 -28.93 -2.87 22.39
CA ARG A 69 -28.96 -1.59 21.67
C ARG A 69 -30.37 -1.37 21.12
N GLY A 70 -31.02 -0.28 21.52
CA GLY A 70 -32.35 0.10 21.04
C GLY A 70 -32.43 0.28 19.52
N GLU A 71 -33.62 0.58 19.00
CA GLU A 71 -33.81 0.73 17.54
C GLU A 71 -32.95 1.90 17.03
N LYS A 72 -32.11 1.65 16.02
CA LYS A 72 -31.28 2.68 15.38
C LYS A 72 -32.17 3.69 14.66
N VAL A 73 -32.11 4.95 15.07
CA VAL A 73 -32.87 6.05 14.49
C VAL A 73 -31.96 7.10 13.86
N PRO A 74 -32.47 7.93 12.92
CA PRO A 74 -31.71 9.08 12.41
C PRO A 74 -31.27 10.00 13.54
N VAL A 75 -30.04 10.52 13.43
CA VAL A 75 -29.49 11.48 14.39
C VAL A 75 -30.29 12.78 14.34
N PRO A 76 -30.77 13.30 15.49
CA PRO A 76 -31.44 14.60 15.52
C PRO A 76 -30.52 15.73 15.03
N PRO A 77 -31.01 16.67 14.19
CA PRO A 77 -30.19 17.76 13.65
C PRO A 77 -29.51 18.64 14.71
N GLU A 78 -30.17 18.83 15.85
CA GLU A 78 -29.66 19.61 16.98
C GLU A 78 -28.45 18.93 17.61
N VAL A 79 -28.48 17.61 17.75
CA VAL A 79 -27.37 16.80 18.26
C VAL A 79 -26.19 16.83 17.28
N ALA A 80 -26.46 16.68 15.98
CA ALA A 80 -25.42 16.74 14.96
C ALA A 80 -24.69 18.09 14.96
N THR A 81 -25.43 19.19 15.14
CA THR A 81 -24.85 20.55 15.23
C THR A 81 -23.95 20.67 16.46
N MET A 82 -24.41 20.24 17.63
CA MET A 82 -23.62 20.28 18.86
C MET A 82 -22.38 19.38 18.81
N VAL A 83 -22.45 18.23 18.13
CA VAL A 83 -21.27 17.36 17.93
C VAL A 83 -20.24 18.04 17.02
N ASN A 84 -20.66 18.75 15.97
CA ASN A 84 -19.72 19.49 15.12
C ASN A 84 -19.04 20.64 15.87
N GLU A 85 -19.76 21.36 16.72
CA GLU A 85 -19.18 22.38 17.61
C GLU A 85 -18.21 21.77 18.61
N PHE A 86 -18.57 20.62 19.19
CA PHE A 86 -17.72 19.84 20.08
C PHE A 86 -16.43 19.39 19.39
N LEU A 87 -16.50 18.81 18.19
CA LEU A 87 -15.33 18.38 17.42
C LEU A 87 -14.45 19.56 16.98
N SER A 88 -15.06 20.71 16.69
CA SER A 88 -14.32 21.95 16.38
C SER A 88 -13.57 22.47 17.60
N LEU A 89 -14.17 22.41 18.78
CA LEU A 89 -13.49 22.74 20.04
C LEU A 89 -12.37 21.75 20.36
N ALA A 90 -12.62 20.45 20.17
CA ALA A 90 -11.61 19.41 20.32
C ALA A 90 -10.40 19.66 19.40
N ASP A 91 -10.62 20.02 18.14
CA ASP A 91 -9.52 20.38 17.22
C ASP A 91 -8.72 21.59 17.71
N GLN A 92 -9.39 22.63 18.22
CA GLN A 92 -8.71 23.78 18.82
C GLN A 92 -7.87 23.40 20.04
N ILE A 93 -8.40 22.57 20.94
CA ILE A 93 -7.67 22.10 22.12
C ILE A 93 -6.47 21.25 21.69
N SER A 94 -6.66 20.36 20.72
CA SER A 94 -5.59 19.54 20.13
C SER A 94 -4.43 20.39 19.61
N GLN A 95 -4.71 21.49 18.90
CA GLN A 95 -3.68 22.42 18.41
C GLN A 95 -2.90 23.09 19.55
N HIS A 96 -3.51 23.32 20.72
CA HIS A 96 -2.85 23.89 21.89
C HIS A 96 -2.06 22.87 22.72
N LEU A 97 -2.53 21.63 22.78
CA LEU A 97 -1.89 20.55 23.55
C LEU A 97 -0.76 19.86 22.78
N ARG A 98 -0.86 19.76 21.45
CA ARG A 98 0.12 19.06 20.61
C ARG A 98 1.58 19.53 20.80
N PRO A 99 1.89 20.84 20.92
CA PRO A 99 3.26 21.29 21.19
C PRO A 99 3.82 20.89 22.57
N GLN A 100 2.96 20.44 23.49
CA GLN A 100 3.34 20.04 24.84
C GLN A 100 3.64 18.54 24.94
N ILE A 101 3.30 17.78 23.91
CA ILE A 101 3.58 16.35 23.84
C ILE A 101 5.07 16.17 23.59
N THR A 102 5.68 15.28 24.38
CA THR A 102 7.07 14.89 24.14
C THR A 102 7.12 14.13 22.82
N GLU A 103 7.83 14.67 21.84
CA GLU A 103 8.03 13.96 20.57
C GLU A 103 8.76 12.65 20.84
N PRO A 104 8.23 11.51 20.35
CA PRO A 104 8.94 10.25 20.44
C PRO A 104 10.27 10.35 19.71
N SER A 105 11.25 9.53 20.11
CA SER A 105 12.55 9.49 19.43
C SER A 105 12.32 9.35 17.93
N ALA A 106 12.70 10.36 17.17
CA ALA A 106 12.55 10.35 15.72
C ALA A 106 13.35 9.19 15.12
N ALA A 107 12.77 8.54 14.10
CA ALA A 107 13.51 7.66 13.22
C ALA A 107 14.30 8.53 12.22
N HIS A 108 15.50 8.08 11.88
CA HIS A 108 16.42 8.76 10.98
C HIS A 108 16.79 7.83 9.83
N TRP A 109 17.16 8.44 8.71
CA TRP A 109 17.69 7.71 7.56
C TRP A 109 18.87 6.83 7.97
N GLY A 110 18.84 5.55 7.59
CA GLY A 110 19.86 4.56 7.94
C GLY A 110 19.68 3.89 9.32
N ASP A 111 18.62 4.24 10.07
CA ASP A 111 18.25 3.49 11.27
C ASP A 111 17.85 2.04 10.95
N PRO A 112 17.93 1.10 11.91
CA PRO A 112 17.48 -0.27 11.72
C PRO A 112 15.94 -0.37 11.68
N VAL A 113 15.41 -1.48 11.13
CA VAL A 113 13.98 -1.75 10.98
C VAL A 113 13.20 -1.52 12.28
N GLU A 114 13.73 -1.98 13.41
CA GLU A 114 13.10 -1.88 14.73
C GLU A 114 12.83 -0.42 15.11
N LYS A 115 13.73 0.50 14.76
CA LYS A 115 13.61 1.91 15.13
C LYS A 115 12.44 2.59 14.42
N TYR A 116 12.19 2.25 13.15
CA TYR A 116 11.02 2.74 12.41
C TYR A 116 9.72 2.16 12.94
N ARG A 117 9.71 0.87 13.31
CA ARG A 117 8.55 0.21 13.94
C ARG A 117 8.22 0.86 15.29
N GLU A 118 9.23 1.02 16.15
CA GLU A 118 9.10 1.67 17.45
C GLU A 118 8.58 3.11 17.31
N HIS A 119 9.18 3.91 16.43
CA HIS A 119 8.75 5.29 16.20
C HIS A 119 7.29 5.36 15.75
N THR A 120 6.90 4.53 14.77
CA THR A 120 5.52 4.46 14.27
C THR A 120 4.52 4.10 15.37
N GLN A 121 4.83 3.11 16.19
CA GLN A 121 3.98 2.67 17.30
C GLN A 121 3.86 3.76 18.37
N GLN A 122 4.97 4.39 18.75
CA GLN A 122 4.98 5.46 19.77
C GLN A 122 4.19 6.68 19.31
N VAL A 123 4.32 7.11 18.06
CA VAL A 123 3.53 8.22 17.52
C VAL A 123 2.03 7.86 17.52
N HIS A 124 1.68 6.63 17.13
CA HIS A 124 0.29 6.19 17.12
C HIS A 124 -0.34 6.15 18.52
N ILE A 125 0.38 5.63 19.52
CA ILE A 125 -0.06 5.63 20.93
C ILE A 125 -0.22 7.07 21.42
N SER A 126 0.77 7.94 21.16
CA SER A 126 0.72 9.34 21.59
C SER A 126 -0.46 10.10 21.00
N GLU A 127 -0.84 9.82 19.75
CA GLU A 127 -2.01 10.42 19.10
C GLU A 127 -3.35 9.88 19.65
N LEU A 128 -3.38 8.63 20.11
CA LEU A 128 -4.56 8.05 20.79
C LEU A 128 -4.74 8.61 22.20
N ASP A 129 -3.63 8.78 22.94
CA ASP A 129 -3.64 9.41 24.26
C ASP A 129 -4.08 10.88 24.14
N LEU A 130 -3.51 11.63 23.20
CA LEU A 130 -3.94 13.00 22.89
C LEU A 130 -5.43 13.07 22.54
N LEU A 131 -5.92 12.14 21.69
CA LEU A 131 -7.34 12.12 21.34
C LEU A 131 -8.20 11.95 22.60
N SER A 132 -7.83 11.03 23.49
CA SER A 132 -8.57 10.77 24.72
C SER A 132 -8.63 12.02 25.61
N ASP A 133 -7.49 12.64 25.86
CA ASP A 133 -7.37 13.87 26.67
C ASP A 133 -8.17 15.03 26.06
N VAL A 134 -8.06 15.22 24.75
CA VAL A 134 -8.74 16.31 24.02
C VAL A 134 -10.25 16.15 24.06
N ILE A 135 -10.76 14.93 23.84
CA ILE A 135 -12.20 14.65 23.82
C ILE A 135 -12.78 14.83 25.21
N GLU A 136 -12.09 14.35 26.26
CA GLU A 136 -12.49 14.55 27.65
C GLU A 136 -12.50 16.04 28.04
N CYS A 137 -11.44 16.78 27.69
CA CYS A 137 -11.36 18.22 27.92
C CYS A 137 -12.49 18.97 27.19
N ALA A 138 -12.73 18.68 25.91
CA ALA A 138 -13.78 19.35 25.14
C ALA A 138 -15.19 19.04 25.67
N TYR A 139 -15.38 17.85 26.24
CA TYR A 139 -16.68 17.41 26.73
C TYR A 139 -17.04 18.08 28.06
N THR A 140 -16.05 18.22 28.94
CA THR A 140 -16.21 18.85 30.28
C THR A 140 -16.36 20.38 30.24
N VAL A 141 -15.95 21.05 29.16
CA VAL A 141 -16.03 22.53 29.04
C VAL A 141 -17.45 23.06 28.87
N GLN A 142 -18.39 22.28 28.33
CA GLN A 142 -19.79 22.68 28.14
C GLN A 142 -20.73 21.57 28.59
N GLU A 143 -21.44 21.81 29.69
CA GLU A 143 -22.52 20.94 30.17
C GLU A 143 -23.86 21.69 30.22
N PRO A 144 -24.99 21.02 29.97
CA PRO A 144 -25.15 19.60 29.59
C PRO A 144 -25.07 19.35 28.07
N ARG A 145 -24.63 18.15 27.67
CA ARG A 145 -24.59 17.68 26.27
C ARG A 145 -25.71 16.66 25.99
N PRO A 146 -26.34 16.67 24.80
CA PRO A 146 -27.41 15.72 24.45
C PRO A 146 -26.88 14.39 23.87
N PHE A 147 -25.60 14.10 24.04
CA PHE A 147 -24.96 12.88 23.53
C PHE A 147 -23.85 12.44 24.48
N THR A 148 -23.57 11.14 24.52
CA THR A 148 -22.38 10.57 25.18
C THR A 148 -21.28 10.31 24.15
N TYR A 149 -20.05 10.07 24.61
CA TYR A 149 -18.94 9.70 23.72
C TYR A 149 -18.19 8.46 24.21
N ARG A 150 -17.48 7.82 23.28
CA ARG A 150 -16.53 6.74 23.56
C ARG A 150 -15.33 6.86 22.65
N VAL A 151 -14.14 6.89 23.24
CA VAL A 151 -12.86 6.86 22.53
C VAL A 151 -12.35 5.42 22.50
N HIS A 152 -12.03 4.90 21.33
CA HIS A 152 -11.47 3.55 21.17
C HIS A 152 -9.97 3.60 20.95
N SER A 153 -9.25 2.77 21.72
CA SER A 153 -7.79 2.58 21.64
C SER A 153 -7.35 1.71 20.47
N SER A 154 -8.27 1.02 19.80
CA SER A 154 -7.97 0.21 18.61
C SER A 154 -9.07 0.31 17.57
N VAL A 155 -8.67 0.16 16.30
CA VAL A 155 -9.60 0.11 15.17
C VAL A 155 -10.52 -1.11 15.27
N LYS A 156 -10.01 -2.22 15.82
CA LYS A 156 -10.81 -3.42 16.05
C LYS A 156 -11.97 -3.13 17.01
N ASP A 157 -11.69 -2.52 18.15
CA ASP A 157 -12.74 -2.20 19.14
C ASP A 157 -13.73 -1.18 18.57
N PHE A 158 -13.26 -0.23 17.76
CA PHE A 158 -14.12 0.71 17.05
C PHE A 158 -15.07 0.01 16.08
N LEU A 159 -14.57 -0.94 15.27
CA LEU A 159 -15.37 -1.72 14.33
C LEU A 159 -16.34 -2.67 15.04
N ASP A 160 -15.87 -3.37 16.09
CA ASP A 160 -16.68 -4.26 16.92
C ASP A 160 -17.82 -3.49 17.62
N ASP A 161 -17.58 -2.20 17.93
CA ASP A 161 -18.61 -1.30 18.43
C ASP A 161 -19.45 -0.65 17.32
N GLY A 162 -19.47 -1.17 16.10
CA GLY A 162 -20.31 -0.68 15.00
C GLY A 162 -19.79 0.59 14.31
N GLY A 163 -18.50 0.88 14.48
CA GLY A 163 -17.74 1.79 13.65
C GLY A 163 -17.72 1.35 12.19
N THR A 164 -17.52 2.29 11.28
CA THR A 164 -17.43 2.03 9.84
C THR A 164 -16.32 2.85 9.23
N LEU A 165 -15.61 2.27 8.27
CA LEU A 165 -14.61 2.94 7.45
C LEU A 165 -15.28 3.34 6.13
N LEU A 166 -15.01 4.56 5.62
CA LEU A 166 -15.74 5.10 4.46
C LEU A 166 -15.28 4.49 3.12
N GLY A 167 -14.19 3.71 3.14
CA GLY A 167 -13.69 3.01 1.96
C GLY A 167 -12.30 2.40 2.17
N PRO A 168 -11.69 1.85 1.10
CA PRO A 168 -10.36 1.23 1.16
C PRO A 168 -9.24 2.18 1.60
N HIS A 169 -9.36 3.48 1.29
CA HIS A 169 -8.42 4.51 1.73
C HIS A 169 -8.46 4.77 3.24
N ASP A 170 -9.48 4.29 3.92
CA ASP A 170 -9.64 4.47 5.37
C ASP A 170 -9.17 3.25 6.15
N ARG A 171 -8.81 2.16 5.45
CA ARG A 171 -8.36 0.93 6.09
C ARG A 171 -6.98 1.14 6.70
N PRO A 172 -6.73 0.65 7.93
CA PRO A 172 -5.38 0.56 8.46
C PRO A 172 -4.53 -0.28 7.51
N MET A 173 -3.26 0.09 7.36
CA MET A 173 -2.32 -0.78 6.67
C MET A 173 -2.20 -2.09 7.45
N ASP A 174 -2.27 -3.21 6.73
CA ASP A 174 -2.02 -4.52 7.33
C ASP A 174 -0.59 -4.59 7.88
N GLN A 175 -0.40 -5.28 9.01
CA GLN A 175 0.91 -5.32 9.66
C GLN A 175 1.96 -5.98 8.75
N MET A 176 1.63 -7.10 8.11
CA MET A 176 2.57 -7.79 7.23
C MET A 176 2.91 -6.94 5.99
N GLU A 177 1.92 -6.20 5.47
CA GLU A 177 2.15 -5.23 4.39
C GLU A 177 3.07 -4.09 4.81
N TYR A 178 2.90 -3.55 6.02
CA TYR A 178 3.79 -2.51 6.54
C TYR A 178 5.21 -3.03 6.70
N GLU A 179 5.38 -4.25 7.23
CA GLU A 179 6.69 -4.86 7.43
C GLU A 179 7.44 -5.04 6.11
N ASP A 180 6.77 -5.56 5.07
CA ASP A 180 7.34 -5.69 3.73
C ASP A 180 7.70 -4.32 3.12
N LYS A 181 6.79 -3.34 3.20
CA LYS A 181 7.04 -1.99 2.67
C LYS A 181 8.22 -1.33 3.37
N LEU A 182 8.37 -1.53 4.68
CA LEU A 182 9.47 -1.01 5.46
C LEU A 182 10.81 -1.66 5.08
N GLU A 183 10.85 -2.98 4.95
CA GLU A 183 12.05 -3.71 4.51
C GLU A 183 12.51 -3.24 3.13
N ARG A 184 11.58 -3.11 2.19
CA ARG A 184 11.85 -2.57 0.85
C ARG A 184 12.35 -1.13 0.89
N ALA A 185 11.73 -0.26 1.68
CA ALA A 185 12.16 1.13 1.81
C ALA A 185 13.58 1.24 2.39
N ILE A 186 13.94 0.40 3.37
CA ILE A 186 15.28 0.35 3.97
C ILE A 186 16.31 -0.19 2.96
N ALA A 187 16.02 -1.32 2.29
CA ALA A 187 16.90 -1.85 1.26
C ALA A 187 17.13 -0.84 0.12
N SER A 188 16.09 -0.10 -0.24
CA SER A 188 16.15 1.01 -1.20
C SER A 188 17.04 2.16 -0.70
N ALA A 189 16.92 2.55 0.57
CA ALA A 189 17.76 3.57 1.19
C ALA A 189 19.24 3.17 1.18
N GLU A 190 19.54 1.93 1.54
CA GLU A 190 20.89 1.34 1.47
C GLU A 190 21.42 1.31 0.04
N GLY A 191 20.57 0.94 -0.93
CA GLY A 191 20.90 0.97 -2.35
C GLY A 191 21.30 2.36 -2.84
N VAL A 192 20.53 3.38 -2.45
CA VAL A 192 20.83 4.79 -2.76
C VAL A 192 22.16 5.22 -2.14
N ASP A 193 22.39 4.91 -0.87
CA ASP A 193 23.65 5.23 -0.20
C ASP A 193 24.84 4.51 -0.84
N GLY A 194 24.65 3.26 -1.24
CA GLY A 194 25.62 2.48 -2.00
C GLY A 194 26.01 3.15 -3.32
N LEU A 195 25.04 3.67 -4.09
CA LEU A 195 25.33 4.42 -5.32
C LEU A 195 26.04 5.75 -5.01
N CYS A 196 25.65 6.45 -3.94
CA CYS A 196 26.27 7.71 -3.55
C CYS A 196 27.73 7.55 -3.09
N ALA A 197 28.08 6.42 -2.48
CA ALA A 197 29.44 6.14 -1.99
C ALA A 197 30.45 5.85 -3.11
N GLU A 198 29.99 5.50 -4.31
CA GLU A 198 30.85 5.16 -5.45
C GLU A 198 31.60 6.37 -6.03
N LEU A 199 32.84 6.13 -6.47
CA LEU A 199 33.74 7.15 -7.00
C LEU A 199 33.26 7.74 -8.33
N PRO A 200 33.61 9.01 -8.62
CA PRO A 200 33.42 9.60 -9.95
C PRO A 200 34.15 8.76 -11.02
N GLY A 201 33.42 8.35 -12.07
CA GLY A 201 33.95 7.49 -13.14
C GLY A 201 33.34 6.08 -13.17
N THR A 202 32.73 5.64 -12.07
CA THR A 202 31.88 4.44 -12.05
C THR A 202 30.53 4.76 -12.69
N ILE A 203 30.03 3.86 -13.53
CA ILE A 203 28.69 3.95 -14.10
C ILE A 203 27.70 3.45 -13.05
N LYS A 204 26.88 4.34 -12.54
CA LYS A 204 25.89 4.06 -11.50
C LYS A 204 24.52 3.87 -12.15
N LEU A 205 23.86 2.78 -11.80
CA LEU A 205 22.55 2.39 -12.34
C LEU A 205 21.59 2.19 -11.16
N ALA A 206 20.59 3.06 -11.04
CA ALA A 206 19.45 2.76 -10.19
C ALA A 206 18.44 1.95 -11.01
N PHE A 207 17.79 0.97 -10.40
CA PHE A 207 16.69 0.26 -11.05
C PHE A 207 15.61 -0.07 -10.03
N THR A 208 14.39 -0.23 -10.53
CA THR A 208 13.25 -0.73 -9.76
C THR A 208 12.66 -1.92 -10.50
N THR A 209 12.11 -2.85 -9.73
CA THR A 209 11.14 -3.81 -10.21
C THR A 209 9.76 -3.21 -10.08
N ASP A 210 8.90 -3.43 -11.07
CA ASP A 210 7.47 -3.11 -10.98
C ASP A 210 6.71 -4.35 -11.42
N VAL A 211 5.58 -4.59 -10.79
CA VAL A 211 4.61 -5.54 -11.34
C VAL A 211 3.93 -4.76 -12.49
N GLY A 212 3.97 -5.25 -13.71
CA GLY A 212 3.24 -4.65 -14.84
C GLY A 212 1.77 -5.03 -14.77
N GLN A 213 1.51 -6.29 -14.44
CA GLN A 213 0.19 -6.86 -14.25
C GLN A 213 0.25 -7.86 -13.09
N PRO A 214 -0.75 -7.89 -12.20
CA PRO A 214 -0.78 -8.80 -11.08
C PRO A 214 -1.12 -10.21 -11.57
N THR A 215 -1.22 -11.16 -10.65
CA THR A 215 -1.84 -12.44 -10.91
C THR A 215 -3.29 -12.22 -11.36
N ARG A 216 -3.67 -12.84 -12.47
CA ARG A 216 -4.96 -12.61 -13.13
C ARG A 216 -5.74 -13.90 -13.27
N LEU A 217 -7.06 -13.78 -13.33
CA LEU A 217 -7.94 -14.88 -13.66
C LEU A 217 -8.27 -14.83 -15.16
N GLU A 218 -8.03 -15.93 -15.89
CA GLU A 218 -8.31 -16.02 -17.32
C GLU A 218 -9.28 -17.17 -17.62
N ARG A 219 -10.27 -16.87 -18.46
CA ARG A 219 -11.11 -17.85 -19.13
C ARG A 219 -10.60 -18.05 -20.56
N SER A 220 -10.05 -19.22 -20.83
CA SER A 220 -9.65 -19.67 -22.15
C SER A 220 -10.87 -19.82 -23.06
N ALA A 221 -10.72 -19.44 -24.33
CA ALA A 221 -11.73 -19.72 -25.35
C ALA A 221 -11.90 -21.23 -25.52
N ALA A 222 -13.14 -21.71 -25.65
CA ALA A 222 -13.41 -23.11 -25.95
C ALA A 222 -12.86 -23.43 -27.36
N PHE A 223 -11.77 -24.18 -27.44
CA PHE A 223 -11.29 -24.70 -28.72
C PHE A 223 -12.17 -25.88 -29.15
N PRO A 224 -12.85 -25.83 -30.31
CA PRO A 224 -13.57 -26.96 -30.83
C PRO A 224 -12.57 -27.95 -31.44
N GLY A 225 -12.14 -28.92 -30.63
CA GLY A 225 -11.36 -30.08 -31.07
C GLY A 225 -9.91 -30.07 -30.60
N ASP A 226 -9.61 -30.78 -29.53
CA ASP A 226 -9.05 -32.13 -29.67
C ASP A 226 -9.23 -32.86 -28.33
N GLY A 227 -9.56 -34.15 -28.40
CA GLY A 227 -9.71 -35.00 -27.24
C GLY A 227 -8.35 -35.30 -26.61
N GLN A 228 -7.86 -34.40 -25.75
CA GLN A 228 -6.79 -34.70 -24.81
C GLN A 228 -7.25 -34.39 -23.38
N ASP A 229 -7.41 -35.46 -22.64
CA ASP A 229 -7.65 -35.52 -21.20
C ASP A 229 -6.69 -34.59 -20.44
N GLY A 230 -7.23 -33.62 -19.68
CA GLY A 230 -6.46 -32.93 -18.63
C GLY A 230 -6.92 -31.54 -18.20
N GLU A 231 -7.46 -30.69 -19.07
CA GLU A 231 -7.90 -29.32 -18.71
C GLU A 231 -9.42 -29.22 -18.67
N ALA A 232 -10.02 -29.84 -17.66
CA ALA A 232 -11.43 -29.63 -17.37
C ALA A 232 -11.64 -28.19 -16.89
N MET A 233 -12.45 -27.43 -17.63
CA MET A 233 -13.05 -26.13 -17.32
C MET A 233 -12.43 -24.86 -17.92
N GLY A 234 -11.29 -24.90 -18.61
CA GLY A 234 -10.80 -23.75 -19.39
C GLY A 234 -10.62 -22.44 -18.60
N TRP A 235 -10.58 -22.51 -17.27
CA TRP A 235 -10.23 -21.42 -16.35
C TRP A 235 -8.81 -21.65 -15.86
N LYS A 236 -8.01 -20.59 -15.78
CA LYS A 236 -6.65 -20.66 -15.23
C LYS A 236 -6.24 -19.36 -14.55
N VAL A 237 -5.25 -19.47 -13.69
CA VAL A 237 -4.55 -18.33 -13.09
C VAL A 237 -3.36 -17.99 -13.99
N LEU A 238 -3.22 -16.71 -14.36
CA LEU A 238 -2.06 -16.20 -15.07
C LEU A 238 -1.08 -15.60 -14.07
N ASP A 239 0.20 -15.91 -14.27
CA ASP A 239 1.28 -15.32 -13.49
C ASP A 239 1.31 -13.79 -13.57
N PRO A 240 1.84 -13.13 -12.52
CA PRO A 240 2.09 -11.71 -12.57
C PRO A 240 3.19 -11.42 -13.60
N GLU A 241 3.01 -10.34 -14.34
CA GLU A 241 4.05 -9.83 -15.24
C GLU A 241 4.96 -8.91 -14.44
N ILE A 242 6.22 -9.28 -14.25
CA ILE A 242 7.22 -8.41 -13.62
C ILE A 242 8.02 -7.70 -14.70
N SER A 243 8.31 -6.42 -14.46
CA SER A 243 9.13 -5.58 -15.31
C SER A 243 10.25 -4.94 -14.50
N VAL A 244 11.32 -4.54 -15.18
CA VAL A 244 12.39 -3.74 -14.59
C VAL A 244 12.51 -2.43 -15.34
N SER A 245 12.62 -1.35 -14.59
CA SER A 245 12.98 -0.03 -15.08
C SER A 245 14.33 0.35 -14.54
N CYS A 246 15.25 0.75 -15.41
CA CYS A 246 16.60 1.18 -15.01
C CYS A 246 16.88 2.62 -15.46
N ARG A 247 17.73 3.31 -14.69
CA ARG A 247 18.19 4.67 -14.97
C ARG A 247 19.69 4.77 -14.71
N VAL A 248 20.40 5.37 -15.67
CA VAL A 248 21.77 5.86 -15.45
C VAL A 248 21.71 7.14 -14.60
N MET A 249 22.49 7.16 -13.53
CA MET A 249 22.57 8.30 -12.62
C MET A 249 23.27 9.50 -13.28
N ASP A 250 22.82 10.72 -12.98
CA ASP A 250 23.24 11.96 -13.65
C ASP A 250 24.72 12.37 -13.43
N ASP A 251 25.42 11.77 -12.46
CA ASP A 251 26.85 12.00 -12.16
C ASP A 251 27.76 10.99 -12.86
N CYS A 252 27.18 10.12 -13.68
CA CYS A 252 27.94 9.22 -14.52
C CYS A 252 28.72 10.04 -15.57
N PRO A 253 29.80 9.46 -16.12
CA PRO A 253 30.53 10.07 -17.22
C PRO A 253 29.60 10.49 -18.38
N GLU A 254 29.78 11.72 -18.90
CA GLU A 254 28.91 12.28 -19.95
C GLU A 254 28.76 11.38 -21.18
N TRP A 255 29.79 10.58 -21.49
CA TRP A 255 29.77 9.69 -22.66
C TRP A 255 28.66 8.64 -22.55
N VAL A 256 28.34 8.14 -21.36
CA VAL A 256 27.24 7.16 -21.14
C VAL A 256 25.89 7.78 -21.50
N HIS A 257 25.69 9.05 -21.12
CA HIS A 257 24.46 9.76 -21.44
C HIS A 257 24.30 10.00 -22.95
N LYS A 258 25.41 10.17 -23.68
CA LYS A 258 25.42 10.35 -25.14
C LYS A 258 25.37 9.01 -25.90
N ASN A 259 25.77 7.91 -25.28
CA ASN A 259 25.83 6.59 -25.89
C ASN A 259 24.51 5.81 -25.69
N LYS A 260 23.60 5.92 -26.68
CA LYS A 260 22.33 5.17 -26.69
C LYS A 260 22.52 3.65 -26.71
N ALA A 261 23.58 3.15 -27.34
CA ALA A 261 23.83 1.72 -27.42
C ALA A 261 24.17 1.14 -26.04
N ALA A 262 25.00 1.85 -25.25
CA ALA A 262 25.31 1.47 -23.88
C ALA A 262 24.05 1.42 -22.99
N GLN A 263 23.17 2.42 -23.10
CA GLN A 263 21.91 2.44 -22.34
C GLN A 263 21.00 1.24 -22.70
N VAL A 264 20.88 0.92 -23.99
CA VAL A 264 20.12 -0.26 -24.45
C VAL A 264 20.77 -1.55 -23.97
N SER A 265 22.11 -1.63 -23.96
CA SER A 265 22.86 -2.79 -23.43
C SER A 265 22.55 -3.02 -21.95
N TYR A 266 22.60 -1.96 -21.12
CA TYR A 266 22.25 -2.05 -19.70
C TYR A 266 20.81 -2.51 -19.49
N SER A 267 19.85 -1.90 -20.18
CA SER A 267 18.45 -2.32 -20.07
C SER A 267 18.28 -3.80 -20.44
N ARG A 268 18.92 -4.27 -21.52
CA ARG A 268 18.89 -5.69 -21.91
C ARG A 268 19.48 -6.61 -20.85
N SER A 269 20.58 -6.21 -20.20
CA SER A 269 21.18 -6.97 -19.11
C SER A 269 20.24 -7.08 -17.91
N PHE A 270 19.56 -5.99 -17.54
CA PHE A 270 18.53 -6.02 -16.50
C PHE A 270 17.34 -6.92 -16.86
N PHE A 271 16.84 -6.84 -18.10
CA PHE A 271 15.77 -7.74 -18.55
C PHE A 271 16.20 -9.20 -18.56
N LYS A 272 17.44 -9.49 -18.96
CA LYS A 272 17.98 -10.85 -18.95
C LYS A 272 18.12 -11.38 -17.53
N ALA A 273 18.66 -10.57 -16.61
CA ALA A 273 18.80 -10.92 -15.20
C ALA A 273 17.43 -11.16 -14.53
N LEU A 274 16.45 -10.30 -14.83
CA LEU A 274 15.07 -10.51 -14.39
C LEU A 274 14.51 -11.84 -14.89
N TYR A 275 14.68 -12.14 -16.19
CA TYR A 275 14.17 -13.37 -16.79
C TYR A 275 14.80 -14.64 -16.15
N ASN A 276 16.07 -14.57 -15.77
CA ASN A 276 16.73 -15.66 -15.04
C ASN A 276 16.28 -15.77 -13.58
N ALA A 277 15.86 -14.66 -12.99
CA ALA A 277 15.49 -14.57 -11.59
C ALA A 277 14.09 -15.11 -11.30
N VAL A 278 13.14 -14.96 -12.22
CA VAL A 278 11.75 -15.35 -11.97
C VAL A 278 11.59 -16.88 -12.05
N SER A 279 11.22 -17.52 -10.94
CA SER A 279 10.82 -18.93 -10.90
C SER A 279 9.34 -19.07 -11.21
N THR A 280 8.96 -20.05 -12.04
CA THR A 280 7.60 -20.23 -12.56
C THR A 280 6.76 -21.29 -11.84
N ASP A 281 7.20 -21.80 -10.69
CA ASP A 281 6.62 -23.03 -10.14
C ASP A 281 5.78 -22.77 -8.87
N VAL A 282 4.74 -21.93 -8.98
CA VAL A 282 3.68 -21.82 -7.96
C VAL A 282 2.33 -22.08 -8.60
N THR A 283 1.69 -23.17 -8.21
CA THR A 283 0.33 -23.49 -8.63
C THR A 283 -0.65 -22.92 -7.61
N ILE A 284 -1.46 -21.95 -8.02
CA ILE A 284 -2.58 -21.43 -7.21
C ILE A 284 -3.80 -22.29 -7.52
N GLU A 285 -4.28 -23.04 -6.52
CA GLU A 285 -5.45 -23.90 -6.66
C GLU A 285 -6.74 -23.06 -6.60
N LEU A 286 -7.49 -23.03 -7.71
CA LEU A 286 -8.81 -22.41 -7.75
C LEU A 286 -9.87 -23.41 -7.29
N GLY A 287 -10.58 -23.07 -6.23
CA GLY A 287 -11.73 -23.82 -5.73
C GLY A 287 -13.06 -23.15 -6.09
N PRO A 288 -14.17 -23.90 -6.18
CA PRO A 288 -15.52 -23.34 -6.33
C PRO A 288 -15.97 -22.44 -5.17
N ARG A 289 -15.21 -22.43 -4.05
CA ARG A 289 -15.48 -21.62 -2.86
C ARG A 289 -14.45 -20.53 -2.63
N THR A 290 -13.45 -20.39 -3.50
CA THR A 290 -12.45 -19.33 -3.40
C THR A 290 -13.16 -17.98 -3.52
N SER A 291 -13.09 -17.17 -2.46
CA SER A 291 -13.55 -15.78 -2.50
C SER A 291 -12.51 -14.89 -3.16
N ALA A 292 -12.89 -13.67 -3.55
CA ALA A 292 -11.93 -12.69 -4.05
C ALA A 292 -10.88 -12.33 -2.98
N GLU A 293 -11.26 -12.36 -1.69
CA GLU A 293 -10.35 -12.13 -0.58
C GLU A 293 -9.33 -13.27 -0.44
N ASP A 294 -9.79 -14.52 -0.52
CA ASP A 294 -8.90 -15.70 -0.50
C ASP A 294 -7.91 -15.65 -1.68
N PHE A 295 -8.41 -15.36 -2.89
CA PHE A 295 -7.59 -15.21 -4.08
C PHE A 295 -6.52 -14.13 -3.87
N MET A 296 -6.90 -12.96 -3.37
CA MET A 296 -5.96 -11.87 -3.12
C MET A 296 -4.90 -12.21 -2.06
N VAL A 297 -5.26 -12.92 -1.00
CA VAL A 297 -4.31 -13.32 0.04
C VAL A 297 -3.30 -14.32 -0.52
N ASP A 298 -3.77 -15.31 -1.27
CA ASP A 298 -2.94 -16.33 -1.89
C ASP A 298 -2.01 -15.74 -2.95
N THR A 299 -2.54 -14.86 -3.82
CA THR A 299 -1.73 -14.21 -4.86
C THR A 299 -0.78 -13.18 -4.30
N LYS A 300 -1.13 -12.44 -3.24
CA LYS A 300 -0.25 -11.43 -2.62
C LYS A 300 1.07 -12.05 -2.17
N CYS A 301 1.02 -13.21 -1.50
CA CYS A 301 2.24 -13.91 -1.08
C CYS A 301 3.10 -14.35 -2.27
N TYR A 302 2.46 -14.87 -3.32
CA TYR A 302 3.13 -15.30 -4.55
C TYR A 302 3.77 -14.13 -5.30
N GLU A 303 3.01 -13.07 -5.56
CA GLU A 303 3.45 -11.85 -6.21
C GLU A 303 4.61 -11.21 -5.45
N GLN A 304 4.53 -11.17 -4.11
CA GLN A 304 5.60 -10.62 -3.27
C GLN A 304 6.87 -11.47 -3.32
N GLY A 305 6.74 -12.80 -3.30
CA GLY A 305 7.87 -13.72 -3.47
C GLY A 305 8.56 -13.52 -4.81
N MET A 306 7.78 -13.47 -5.89
CA MET A 306 8.27 -13.21 -7.24
C MET A 306 8.95 -11.84 -7.36
N PHE A 307 8.34 -10.80 -6.78
CA PHE A 307 8.89 -9.46 -6.74
C PHE A 307 10.24 -9.41 -6.01
N ASN A 308 10.31 -9.97 -4.80
CA ASN A 308 11.53 -9.96 -3.98
C ASN A 308 12.65 -10.76 -4.66
N GLN A 309 12.31 -11.92 -5.25
CA GLN A 309 13.28 -12.70 -6.01
C GLN A 309 13.79 -11.91 -7.22
N ALA A 310 12.89 -11.34 -8.02
CA ALA A 310 13.23 -10.49 -9.14
C ALA A 310 14.13 -9.31 -8.73
N ALA A 311 13.77 -8.58 -7.67
CA ALA A 311 14.48 -7.40 -7.19
C ALA A 311 15.93 -7.73 -6.77
N TYR A 312 16.07 -8.64 -5.80
CA TYR A 312 17.36 -8.93 -5.18
C TYR A 312 18.27 -9.78 -6.06
N GLN A 313 17.71 -10.74 -6.80
CA GLN A 313 18.51 -11.57 -7.70
C GLN A 313 18.98 -10.78 -8.93
N THR A 314 18.13 -9.90 -9.49
CA THR A 314 18.58 -8.96 -10.54
C THR A 314 19.69 -8.04 -10.02
N ALA A 315 19.57 -7.51 -8.80
CA ALA A 315 20.62 -6.68 -8.20
C ALA A 315 21.94 -7.44 -8.10
N ARG A 316 21.87 -8.70 -7.66
CA ARG A 316 23.04 -9.57 -7.52
C ARG A 316 23.66 -9.91 -8.87
N GLU A 317 22.87 -10.37 -9.84
CA GLU A 317 23.37 -10.78 -11.17
C GLU A 317 24.00 -9.60 -11.92
N VAL A 318 23.37 -8.42 -11.89
CA VAL A 318 23.92 -7.23 -12.55
C VAL A 318 25.18 -6.71 -11.84
N SER A 319 25.28 -6.90 -10.53
CA SER A 319 26.51 -6.59 -9.78
C SER A 319 27.62 -7.63 -9.99
N SER A 320 27.27 -8.92 -10.15
CA SER A 320 28.22 -10.04 -10.25
C SER A 320 28.70 -10.35 -11.67
N LEU A 321 28.05 -9.82 -12.71
CA LEU A 321 28.57 -9.77 -14.09
C LEU A 321 29.92 -9.00 -14.21
N GLN A 322 30.50 -8.63 -13.08
CA GLN A 322 31.76 -7.93 -12.91
C GLN A 322 32.89 -8.83 -12.35
N GLU A 323 32.61 -10.00 -11.76
CA GLU A 323 33.64 -10.91 -11.22
C GLU A 323 34.05 -12.00 -12.21
N ASP A 324 33.11 -12.54 -13.01
CA ASP A 324 33.43 -13.51 -14.05
C ASP A 324 33.81 -12.78 -15.34
N GLY A 325 35.11 -12.67 -15.57
CA GLY A 325 35.66 -12.08 -16.79
C GLY A 325 35.05 -12.69 -18.05
N VAL A 326 34.85 -11.81 -19.06
CA VAL A 326 34.22 -11.98 -20.39
C VAL A 326 32.82 -11.33 -20.41
N GLU A 327 32.60 -10.09 -20.83
CA GLU A 327 33.31 -9.20 -21.75
C GLU A 327 33.35 -7.76 -21.20
N ARG A 328 34.54 -7.16 -21.23
CA ARG A 328 34.72 -5.70 -21.12
C ARG A 328 34.17 -5.06 -22.39
N GLU A 329 32.94 -4.57 -22.39
CA GLU A 329 32.64 -3.39 -23.21
C GLU A 329 33.32 -2.20 -22.52
N ASP A 330 34.50 -1.82 -23.03
CA ASP A 330 35.30 -0.63 -22.71
C ASP A 330 35.92 -0.48 -21.30
N GLY A 331 35.80 -1.45 -20.39
CA GLY A 331 36.62 -1.50 -19.17
C GLY A 331 36.23 -0.51 -18.06
N HIS A 332 34.96 -0.07 -18.04
CA HIS A 332 34.42 0.81 -17.02
C HIS A 332 33.71 0.02 -15.89
N SER A 333 33.93 0.41 -14.63
CA SER A 333 33.22 -0.17 -13.48
C SER A 333 31.75 0.25 -13.49
N VAL A 334 30.85 -0.69 -13.22
CA VAL A 334 29.40 -0.48 -13.15
C VAL A 334 28.88 -0.85 -11.76
N LYS A 335 28.13 0.03 -11.11
CA LYS A 335 27.41 -0.27 -9.87
C LYS A 335 25.92 -0.19 -10.13
N ALA A 336 25.18 -1.26 -9.84
CA ALA A 336 23.74 -1.26 -9.86
C ALA A 336 23.18 -1.34 -8.44
N ALA A 337 22.08 -0.63 -8.18
CA ALA A 337 21.33 -0.77 -6.94
C ALA A 337 19.84 -0.79 -7.22
N TRP A 338 19.15 -1.70 -6.53
CA TRP A 338 17.70 -1.74 -6.51
C TRP A 338 17.17 -0.63 -5.60
N VAL A 339 16.10 0.03 -6.04
CA VAL A 339 15.44 1.14 -5.36
C VAL A 339 13.93 0.93 -5.50
N ASP A 340 13.19 1.10 -4.42
CA ASP A 340 11.72 0.94 -4.42
C ASP A 340 11.04 2.00 -5.29
N ASP A 341 9.85 1.71 -5.84
CA ASP A 341 9.16 2.58 -6.82
C ASP A 341 9.06 4.05 -6.35
N PRO A 342 8.65 4.38 -5.10
CA PRO A 342 8.56 5.77 -4.66
C PRO A 342 9.90 6.51 -4.75
N MET A 343 11.00 5.89 -4.30
CA MET A 343 12.34 6.49 -4.39
C MET A 343 12.82 6.54 -5.84
N PHE A 344 12.58 5.49 -6.63
CA PHE A 344 12.97 5.43 -8.03
C PHE A 344 12.27 6.50 -8.89
N ARG A 345 10.99 6.81 -8.60
CA ARG A 345 10.26 7.91 -9.24
C ARG A 345 10.95 9.25 -8.95
N VAL A 346 11.36 9.50 -7.71
CA VAL A 346 12.11 10.71 -7.32
C VAL A 346 13.46 10.78 -8.02
N LEU A 347 14.22 9.68 -8.06
CA LEU A 347 15.46 9.58 -8.85
C LEU A 347 15.21 9.83 -10.35
N SER A 348 14.03 9.45 -10.83
CA SER A 348 13.62 9.63 -12.21
C SER A 348 13.05 11.03 -12.53
N GLY A 349 12.95 11.93 -11.54
CA GLY A 349 12.33 13.24 -11.70
C GLY A 349 10.81 13.18 -11.91
N ARG A 350 10.18 12.08 -11.48
CA ARG A 350 8.73 11.87 -11.51
C ARG A 350 8.16 12.10 -10.10
N PRO A 351 6.92 12.61 -9.97
CA PRO A 351 6.26 12.70 -8.66
C PRO A 351 6.12 11.31 -8.04
N THR A 352 5.96 11.18 -6.72
CA THR A 352 5.59 9.91 -6.08
C THR A 352 4.11 9.59 -6.33
N ARG A 353 3.72 8.31 -6.24
CA ARG A 353 2.30 7.93 -6.31
C ARG A 353 1.72 8.15 -4.92
N ASP A 354 0.54 8.74 -4.85
CA ASP A 354 -0.13 8.91 -3.56
C ASP A 354 -0.76 7.60 -3.12
N ARG A 355 -1.09 7.52 -1.83
CA ARG A 355 -1.77 6.35 -1.25
C ARG A 355 -3.09 6.02 -1.95
N ARG A 356 -3.82 7.06 -2.37
CA ARG A 356 -5.14 6.93 -3.01
C ARG A 356 -5.02 6.19 -4.34
N TYR A 357 -3.98 6.46 -5.13
CA TYR A 357 -3.69 5.71 -6.34
C TYR A 357 -3.60 4.20 -6.07
N HIS A 358 -2.86 3.80 -5.03
CA HIS A 358 -2.66 2.38 -4.72
C HIS A 358 -3.94 1.71 -4.19
N SER A 359 -4.67 2.33 -3.27
CA SER A 359 -5.90 1.70 -2.73
C SER A 359 -7.03 1.68 -3.76
N GLN A 360 -7.10 2.64 -4.68
CA GLN A 360 -8.08 2.62 -5.77
C GLN A 360 -7.77 1.49 -6.74
N ARG A 361 -6.50 1.33 -7.12
CA ARG A 361 -6.06 0.25 -8.01
C ARG A 361 -6.31 -1.13 -7.40
N LEU A 362 -6.07 -1.30 -6.10
CA LEU A 362 -6.36 -2.54 -5.38
C LEU A 362 -7.87 -2.85 -5.34
N LEU A 363 -8.71 -1.83 -5.10
CA LEU A 363 -10.17 -2.00 -5.12
C LEU A 363 -10.67 -2.41 -6.50
N THR A 364 -10.22 -1.74 -7.56
CA THR A 364 -10.59 -2.10 -8.95
C THR A 364 -10.18 -3.53 -9.26
N TYR A 365 -8.97 -3.93 -8.84
CA TYR A 365 -8.48 -5.29 -8.98
C TYR A 365 -9.38 -6.31 -8.25
N GLN A 366 -9.68 -6.07 -6.96
CA GLN A 366 -10.53 -6.94 -6.16
C GLN A 366 -11.92 -7.13 -6.79
N ASN A 367 -12.57 -6.04 -7.20
CA ASN A 367 -13.90 -6.08 -7.83
C ASN A 367 -13.87 -6.87 -9.15
N SER A 368 -12.80 -6.71 -9.93
CA SER A 368 -12.62 -7.45 -11.19
C SER A 368 -12.45 -8.95 -10.93
N ILE A 369 -11.64 -9.34 -9.94
CA ILE A 369 -11.47 -10.74 -9.55
C ILE A 369 -12.79 -11.34 -9.03
N GLU A 370 -13.54 -10.59 -8.21
CA GLU A 370 -14.85 -11.02 -7.71
C GLU A 370 -15.83 -11.32 -8.86
N GLU A 371 -15.90 -10.45 -9.86
CA GLU A 371 -16.70 -10.66 -11.06
C GLU A 371 -16.28 -11.92 -11.84
N GLY A 372 -14.97 -12.15 -11.98
CA GLY A 372 -14.43 -13.32 -12.65
C GLY A 372 -14.75 -14.62 -11.91
N LEU A 373 -14.57 -14.65 -10.58
CA LEU A 373 -14.88 -15.82 -9.74
C LEU A 373 -16.38 -16.11 -9.70
N GLU A 374 -17.24 -15.08 -9.66
CA GLU A 374 -18.69 -15.25 -9.76
C GLU A 374 -19.11 -15.82 -11.12
N THR A 375 -18.45 -15.40 -12.20
CA THR A 375 -18.68 -15.94 -13.53
C THR A 375 -18.24 -17.40 -13.63
N MET A 376 -17.06 -17.73 -13.08
CA MET A 376 -16.58 -19.12 -12.96
C MET A 376 -17.56 -20.00 -12.20
N ARG A 377 -18.08 -19.53 -11.05
CA ARG A 377 -19.07 -20.27 -10.25
C ARG A 377 -20.37 -20.52 -11.02
N ARG A 378 -20.90 -19.50 -11.71
CA ARG A 378 -22.09 -19.66 -12.56
C ARG A 378 -21.87 -20.70 -13.68
N GLU A 379 -20.70 -20.72 -14.31
CA GLU A 379 -20.37 -21.74 -15.32
C GLU A 379 -20.32 -23.15 -14.73
N LEU A 380 -19.70 -23.32 -13.55
CA LEU A 380 -19.61 -24.61 -12.85
C LEU A 380 -20.99 -25.14 -12.41
N GLU A 381 -21.91 -24.27 -12.04
CA GLU A 381 -23.28 -24.64 -11.66
C GLU A 381 -24.19 -24.92 -12.86
N CYS A 382 -23.91 -24.31 -14.02
CA CYS A 382 -24.73 -24.42 -15.23
C CYS A 382 -24.45 -25.65 -16.11
N ASP A 383 -23.53 -26.55 -15.72
CA ASP A 383 -23.14 -27.75 -16.47
C ASP A 383 -24.25 -28.82 -16.61
N GLY A 384 -25.50 -28.48 -16.28
CA GLY A 384 -26.70 -29.28 -16.50
C GLY A 384 -27.64 -28.82 -17.64
N ALA A 385 -27.44 -27.64 -18.25
CA ALA A 385 -28.36 -27.17 -19.30
C ALA A 385 -27.66 -26.37 -20.41
N ARG A 386 -27.61 -27.00 -21.60
CA ARG A 386 -27.26 -26.44 -22.92
C ARG A 386 -27.48 -24.92 -23.01
N GLY A 387 -26.40 -24.18 -23.00
CA GLY A 387 -26.42 -22.74 -23.23
C GLY A 387 -25.04 -22.09 -23.27
N THR A 388 -23.99 -22.81 -23.66
CA THR A 388 -22.68 -22.19 -23.88
C THR A 388 -22.69 -21.41 -25.20
N ALA A 389 -23.18 -20.17 -25.13
CA ALA A 389 -22.71 -19.14 -26.04
C ALA A 389 -21.17 -19.16 -26.00
N HIS A 390 -20.52 -19.08 -27.15
CA HIS A 390 -19.08 -18.94 -27.26
C HIS A 390 -18.62 -17.75 -26.41
N LEU A 391 -18.24 -17.99 -25.16
CA LEU A 391 -17.64 -16.98 -24.31
C LEU A 391 -16.24 -16.70 -24.88
N GLU A 392 -16.07 -15.46 -25.34
CA GLU A 392 -14.79 -14.95 -25.80
C GLU A 392 -13.77 -15.01 -24.66
N LYS A 393 -12.50 -15.13 -25.03
CA LYS A 393 -11.39 -15.09 -24.09
C LYS A 393 -11.53 -13.84 -23.21
N SER A 394 -11.59 -14.04 -21.90
CA SER A 394 -11.80 -12.97 -20.92
C SER A 394 -10.75 -13.06 -19.83
N THR A 395 -10.28 -11.90 -19.36
CA THR A 395 -9.27 -11.78 -18.31
C THR A 395 -9.75 -10.78 -17.27
N TRP A 396 -9.66 -11.17 -16.00
CA TRP A 396 -10.02 -10.35 -14.85
C TRP A 396 -8.80 -10.06 -13.98
N GLY A 397 -8.85 -8.94 -13.27
CA GLY A 397 -7.77 -8.49 -12.39
C GLY A 397 -6.62 -7.79 -13.11
N THR A 398 -6.86 -7.11 -14.23
CA THR A 398 -5.80 -6.34 -14.91
C THR A 398 -5.59 -4.98 -14.27
N TRP A 399 -4.36 -4.46 -14.32
CA TRP A 399 -4.08 -3.06 -14.02
C TRP A 399 -4.38 -2.19 -15.22
N ASP A 400 -5.19 -1.16 -15.01
CA ASP A 400 -5.41 -0.10 -16.00
C ASP A 400 -4.08 0.63 -16.26
N SER A 401 -3.77 0.86 -17.55
CA SER A 401 -2.48 1.37 -18.03
C SER A 401 -2.36 2.90 -17.97
#